data_AF-A0A841RMN4-F1
#
_entry.id   AF-A0A841RMN4-F1
#
_cell.length_a   1.000
_cell.length_b   1.000
_cell.length_c   1.000
_cell.angle_alpha   90.00
_cell.angle_beta   90.00
_cell.angle_gamma   90.00
#
_symmetry.space_group_name_H-M   'P 1'
#
loop_
_entity.id
_entity.type
_entity.pdbx_description
1 polymer ?
#
loop_
_entity_poly.entity_id
_entity_poly.type
_entity_poly.pdbx_seq_one_letter_code
_entity_poly.pdbx_strand_id
1 'polypeptide(L)'
;MKQLVSKFKKSEKGFTLVELLAVIVILGIILAIAIPAIGNIIDNAKDDNKDNQIELIHDAARLAEVNDEEGITTVGDLISKGYLEDTKALAGYKTTKLSELGSSEDEDEDEDEDEDEDETGN
;
A
#
# COMPACT_ATOMS: atom_id res chain seq x y z
N MET A 1 -68.91 5.95 13.43
CA MET A 1 -67.59 5.88 12.78
C MET A 1 -66.80 7.15 13.08
N LYS A 2 -66.24 7.27 14.29
CA LYS A 2 -65.38 8.39 14.67
C LYS A 2 -64.37 7.86 15.67
N GLN A 3 -63.15 8.39 15.60
CA GLN A 3 -62.05 8.21 16.55
C GLN A 3 -61.16 6.97 16.38
N LEU A 4 -60.26 6.94 15.38
CA LEU A 4 -59.03 6.13 15.43
C LEU A 4 -57.83 6.81 14.75
N VAL A 5 -57.69 8.14 14.85
CA VAL A 5 -56.50 8.84 14.36
C VAL A 5 -56.03 9.85 15.42
N SER A 6 -55.39 9.38 16.50
CA SER A 6 -54.87 10.32 17.51
C SER A 6 -53.61 9.91 18.28
N LYS A 7 -52.79 8.95 17.82
CA LYS A 7 -51.60 8.52 18.60
C LYS A 7 -50.29 8.35 17.84
N PHE A 8 -50.07 9.07 16.73
CA PHE A 8 -48.78 9.07 16.02
C PHE A 8 -47.93 10.34 16.21
N LYS A 9 -48.14 11.11 17.29
CA LYS A 9 -47.11 12.05 17.76
C LYS A 9 -46.08 11.28 18.60
N LYS A 10 -45.22 10.48 17.94
CA LYS A 10 -43.96 10.06 18.55
C LYS A 10 -43.09 11.31 18.66
N SER A 11 -42.68 11.64 19.87
CA SER A 11 -41.67 12.65 20.13
C SER A 11 -40.32 12.12 19.62
N GLU A 12 -39.98 12.44 18.38
CA GLU A 12 -38.62 12.29 17.90
C GLU A 12 -37.77 13.34 18.62
N LYS A 13 -37.03 12.89 19.64
CA LYS A 13 -35.97 13.68 20.24
C LYS A 13 -34.88 13.78 19.18
N GLY A 14 -34.87 14.87 18.43
CA GLY A 14 -33.85 15.15 17.43
C GLY A 14 -32.47 15.25 18.07
N PHE A 15 -31.48 14.65 17.41
CA PHE A 15 -30.07 14.78 17.75
C PHE A 15 -29.66 16.25 17.70
N THR A 16 -28.90 16.73 18.69
CA THR A 16 -28.48 18.13 18.70
C THR A 16 -27.28 18.34 17.79
N LEU A 17 -27.17 19.49 17.14
CA LEU A 17 -26.00 19.82 16.32
C LEU A 17 -24.70 19.84 17.14
N VAL A 18 -24.80 20.14 18.44
CA VAL A 18 -23.66 20.17 19.36
C VAL A 18 -23.10 18.76 19.58
N GLU A 19 -23.97 17.76 19.73
CA GLU A 19 -23.54 16.35 19.83
C GLU A 19 -22.86 15.90 18.53
N LEU A 20 -23.37 16.33 17.37
CA LEU A 20 -22.73 16.01 16.10
C LEU A 20 -21.36 16.67 16.00
N LEU A 21 -21.29 17.96 16.36
CA LEU A 21 -20.08 18.79 16.29
C LEU A 21 -18.94 18.20 17.13
N ALA A 22 -19.23 17.77 18.36
CA ALA A 22 -18.23 17.17 19.25
C ALA A 22 -17.57 15.92 18.62
N VAL A 23 -18.36 15.09 17.92
CA VAL A 23 -17.84 13.88 17.27
C VAL A 23 -16.91 14.21 16.11
N ILE A 24 -17.26 15.17 15.27
CA ILE A 24 -16.43 15.56 14.12
C ILE A 24 -15.10 16.17 14.57
N VAL A 25 -15.10 16.91 15.68
CA VAL A 25 -13.86 17.46 16.27
C VAL A 25 -12.93 16.33 16.71
N ILE A 26 -13.45 15.33 17.43
CA ILE A 26 -12.64 14.18 17.86
C ILE A 26 -12.13 13.38 16.65
N LEU A 27 -12.98 13.12 15.65
CA LEU A 27 -12.57 12.46 14.42
C LEU A 27 -11.51 13.27 13.66
N GLY A 28 -11.62 14.60 13.63
CA GLY A 28 -10.63 15.48 13.01
C GLY A 28 -9.25 15.39 13.65
N ILE A 29 -9.18 15.34 14.99
CA ILE A 29 -7.92 15.19 15.72
C ILE A 29 -7.27 13.84 15.42
N ILE A 30 -8.06 12.75 15.40
CA ILE A 30 -7.55 11.41 15.06
C ILE A 30 -7.04 11.38 13.62
N LEU A 31 -7.79 11.94 12.67
CA LEU A 31 -7.43 11.95 11.25
C LEU A 31 -6.14 12.75 10.98
N ALA A 32 -5.89 13.84 11.72
CA ALA A 32 -4.69 14.64 11.56
C ALA A 32 -3.39 13.85 11.79
N ILE A 33 -3.39 12.91 12.74
CA ILE A 33 -2.24 12.05 13.04
C ILE A 33 -2.26 10.76 12.20
N ALA A 34 -3.46 10.22 11.92
CA ALA A 34 -3.59 8.96 11.22
C ALA A 34 -3.15 9.03 9.74
N ILE A 35 -3.43 10.13 9.03
CA ILE A 35 -3.09 10.28 7.61
C ILE A 35 -1.58 10.18 7.34
N PRO A 36 -0.69 10.97 7.98
CA PRO A 36 0.75 10.87 7.74
C PRO A 36 1.32 9.51 8.16
N ALA A 37 0.83 8.92 9.25
CA ALA A 37 1.27 7.60 9.69
C ALA A 37 0.95 6.49 8.67
N ILE A 38 -0.22 6.55 8.01
CA ILE A 38 -0.60 5.60 6.95
C ILE A 38 0.28 5.78 5.70
N GLY A 39 0.70 7.00 5.37
CA GLY A 39 1.61 7.27 4.25
C GLY A 39 2.92 6.49 4.36
N ASN A 40 3.62 6.63 5.48
CA ASN A 40 4.89 5.94 5.72
C ASN A 40 4.73 4.41 5.72
N ILE A 41 3.62 3.89 6.26
CA ILE A 41 3.34 2.44 6.25
C ILE A 41 3.13 1.94 4.81
N ILE A 42 2.45 2.72 3.96
CA ILE A 42 2.24 2.36 2.56
C ILE A 42 3.57 2.33 1.80
N ASP A 43 4.45 3.28 2.05
CA ASP A 43 5.74 3.33 1.34
C ASP A 43 6.66 2.19 1.76
N ASN A 44 6.80 1.93 3.07
CA ASN A 44 7.50 0.75 3.57
C ASN A 44 6.89 -0.56 3.05
N ALA A 45 5.56 -0.65 3.00
CA ALA A 45 4.89 -1.82 2.44
C ALA A 45 5.22 -1.99 0.94
N LYS A 46 5.32 -0.92 0.15
CA LYS A 46 5.73 -1.03 -1.26
C LYS A 46 7.15 -1.59 -1.39
N ASP A 47 8.03 -1.19 -0.49
CA ASP A 47 9.42 -1.66 -0.49
C ASP A 47 9.51 -3.12 -0.04
N ASP A 48 8.84 -3.51 1.04
CA ASP A 48 8.75 -4.92 1.46
C ASP A 48 8.08 -5.79 0.37
N ASN A 49 7.16 -5.23 -0.41
CA ASN A 49 6.55 -5.93 -1.54
C ASN A 49 7.54 -6.12 -2.70
N LYS A 50 8.63 -5.35 -2.83
CA LYS A 50 9.68 -5.57 -3.86
C LYS A 50 10.29 -6.97 -3.68
N ASP A 51 10.76 -7.23 -2.47
CA ASP A 51 11.53 -8.43 -2.15
C ASP A 51 10.66 -9.68 -2.26
N ASN A 52 9.44 -9.60 -1.72
CA ASN A 52 8.45 -10.66 -1.85
C ASN A 52 8.12 -10.97 -3.34
N GLN A 53 8.06 -9.95 -4.20
CA GLN A 53 7.81 -10.16 -5.64
C GLN A 53 8.99 -10.84 -6.34
N ILE A 54 10.23 -10.47 -5.99
CA ILE A 54 11.43 -11.11 -6.53
C ILE A 54 11.47 -12.59 -6.12
N GLU A 55 11.17 -12.90 -4.86
CA GLU A 55 11.09 -14.28 -4.37
C GLU A 55 10.03 -15.11 -5.14
N LEU A 56 8.84 -14.54 -5.36
CA LEU A 56 7.80 -15.18 -6.16
C LEU A 56 8.24 -15.47 -7.61
N ILE A 57 8.99 -14.55 -8.24
CA ILE A 57 9.53 -14.76 -9.58
C ILE A 57 10.57 -15.88 -9.59
N HIS A 58 11.45 -15.94 -8.58
CA HIS A 58 12.44 -17.01 -8.45
C HIS A 58 11.79 -18.38 -8.27
N ASP A 59 10.76 -18.47 -7.45
CA ASP A 59 10.05 -19.73 -7.23
C ASP A 59 9.28 -20.18 -8.48
N ALA A 60 8.66 -19.24 -9.21
CA ALA A 60 8.05 -19.52 -10.51
C ALA A 60 9.07 -20.03 -11.53
N ALA A 61 10.25 -19.40 -11.61
CA ALA A 61 11.32 -19.81 -12.50
C ALA A 61 11.86 -21.21 -12.16
N ARG A 62 12.06 -21.50 -10.87
CA ARG A 62 12.47 -22.84 -10.40
C ARG A 62 11.43 -23.89 -10.73
N LEU A 63 10.15 -23.58 -10.54
CA LEU A 63 9.08 -24.50 -10.86
C LEU A 63 9.05 -24.80 -12.36
N ALA A 64 9.25 -23.79 -13.21
CA ALA A 64 9.31 -24.00 -14.65
C ALA A 64 10.52 -24.85 -15.08
N GLU A 65 11.70 -24.62 -14.48
CA GLU A 65 12.89 -25.44 -14.71
C GLU A 65 12.66 -26.90 -14.34
N VAL A 66 12.02 -27.17 -13.19
CA VAL A 66 11.67 -28.53 -12.75
C VAL A 66 10.69 -29.22 -13.71
N ASN A 67 9.92 -28.47 -14.47
CA ASN A 67 8.98 -28.98 -15.46
C ASN A 67 9.57 -29.05 -16.89
N ASP A 68 10.90 -28.91 -17.03
CA ASP A 68 11.63 -28.94 -18.32
C ASP A 68 11.09 -27.91 -19.33
N GLU A 69 10.62 -26.76 -18.84
CA GLU A 69 10.00 -25.73 -19.65
C GLU A 69 11.06 -24.84 -20.32
N GLU A 70 11.31 -25.06 -21.61
CA GLU A 70 12.33 -24.30 -22.35
C GLU A 70 11.88 -22.91 -22.80
N GLY A 71 12.82 -21.97 -22.96
CA GLY A 71 12.56 -20.67 -23.56
C GLY A 71 11.92 -19.65 -22.60
N ILE A 72 12.09 -19.84 -21.29
CA ILE A 72 11.76 -18.81 -20.29
C ILE A 72 12.95 -17.86 -20.17
N THR A 73 12.75 -16.62 -20.59
CA THR A 73 13.80 -15.58 -20.53
C THR A 73 13.31 -14.29 -19.87
N THR A 74 12.00 -14.19 -19.64
CA THR A 74 11.34 -13.03 -19.07
C THR A 74 10.25 -13.44 -18.09
N VAL A 75 9.86 -12.51 -17.21
CA VAL A 75 8.69 -12.65 -16.34
C VAL A 75 7.40 -12.84 -17.16
N GLY A 76 7.32 -12.22 -18.34
CA GLY A 76 6.18 -12.40 -19.25
C GLY A 76 6.02 -13.83 -19.77
N ASP A 77 7.13 -14.56 -19.93
CA ASP A 77 7.10 -15.97 -20.32
C ASP A 77 6.54 -16.84 -19.18
N LEU A 78 6.92 -16.54 -17.93
CA LEU A 78 6.37 -17.22 -16.74
C LEU A 78 4.86 -17.01 -16.61
N ILE A 79 4.38 -15.79 -16.89
CA ILE A 79 2.94 -15.49 -16.88
C ILE A 79 2.22 -16.23 -18.01
N SER A 80 2.76 -16.13 -19.24
CA SER A 80 2.14 -16.74 -20.43
C SER A 80 2.04 -18.26 -20.33
N LYS A 81 3.02 -18.88 -19.64
CA LYS A 81 3.08 -20.33 -19.42
C LYS A 81 2.37 -20.77 -18.13
N GLY A 82 1.83 -19.84 -17.35
CA GLY A 82 0.99 -20.13 -16.19
C GLY A 82 1.76 -20.46 -14.91
N TYR A 83 3.06 -20.16 -14.84
CA TYR A 83 3.88 -20.33 -13.65
C TYR A 83 3.84 -19.13 -12.70
N LEU A 84 3.38 -17.97 -13.20
CA LEU A 84 3.22 -16.75 -12.41
C LEU A 84 1.88 -16.08 -12.75
N GLU A 85 1.16 -15.59 -11.74
CA GLU A 85 -0.08 -14.85 -11.95
C GLU A 85 0.22 -13.41 -12.39
N ASP A 86 -0.55 -12.91 -13.36
CA ASP A 86 -0.55 -11.49 -13.74
C ASP A 86 -1.20 -10.67 -12.63
N THR A 87 -0.41 -10.32 -11.63
CA THR A 87 -0.84 -9.43 -10.57
C THR A 87 -0.47 -8.00 -10.95
N LYS A 88 -1.43 -7.08 -10.80
CA LYS A 88 -1.26 -5.64 -11.03
C LYS A 88 -0.13 -5.01 -10.20
N ALA A 89 0.35 -5.71 -9.18
CA ALA A 89 1.52 -5.37 -8.38
C ALA A 89 2.83 -5.40 -9.19
N LEU A 90 2.94 -6.32 -10.15
CA LEU A 90 4.11 -6.46 -11.03
C LEU A 90 4.16 -5.38 -12.12
N ALA A 91 3.03 -4.70 -12.41
CA ALA A 91 2.93 -3.65 -13.41
C ALA A 91 3.72 -2.36 -13.07
N GLY A 92 4.15 -2.21 -11.81
CA GLY A 92 5.01 -1.11 -11.37
C GLY A 92 6.51 -1.36 -11.58
N TYR A 93 6.92 -2.62 -11.77
CA TYR A 93 8.30 -2.97 -12.05
C TYR A 93 8.53 -2.96 -13.55
N LYS A 94 9.49 -2.16 -14.00
CA LYS A 94 9.95 -2.25 -15.39
C LYS A 94 10.52 -3.65 -15.58
N THR A 95 9.93 -4.40 -16.50
CA THR A 95 10.40 -5.73 -16.88
C THR A 95 11.79 -5.61 -17.52
N THR A 96 12.85 -5.76 -16.74
CA THR A 96 14.21 -5.98 -17.25
C THR A 96 14.36 -7.44 -17.63
N LYS A 97 15.16 -7.73 -18.65
CA LYS A 97 15.39 -9.11 -19.07
C LYS A 97 16.18 -9.82 -17.97
N LEU A 98 15.89 -11.11 -17.74
CA LEU A 98 16.57 -11.90 -16.69
C LEU A 98 18.10 -11.94 -16.86
N SER A 99 18.59 -11.70 -18.09
CA SER A 99 20.01 -11.56 -18.44
C SER A 99 20.67 -10.26 -17.97
N GLU A 100 19.91 -9.28 -17.49
CA GLU A 100 20.40 -7.95 -17.08
C GLU A 100 20.47 -7.79 -15.55
N LEU A 101 20.13 -8.82 -14.76
CA LEU A 101 20.18 -8.83 -13.30
C LEU A 101 21.61 -8.88 -12.70
N GLY A 102 22.63 -8.51 -13.49
CA GLY A 102 24.04 -8.66 -13.13
C GLY A 102 24.90 -7.42 -13.27
N SER A 103 24.34 -6.21 -13.39
CA SER A 103 25.17 -5.00 -13.49
C SER A 103 24.52 -3.70 -13.00
N SER A 104 23.75 -3.72 -11.91
CA SER A 104 23.62 -2.49 -11.11
C SER A 104 24.68 -2.57 -10.02
N GLU A 105 25.84 -2.00 -10.31
CA GLU A 105 26.77 -1.55 -9.28
C GLU A 105 25.97 -0.60 -8.38
N ASP A 106 26.01 -0.89 -7.08
CA ASP A 106 25.42 -0.07 -6.02
C ASP A 106 26.09 1.31 -6.04
N GLU A 107 25.43 2.30 -6.67
CA GLU A 107 25.70 3.71 -6.44
C GLU A 107 24.67 4.23 -5.43
N ASP A 108 24.79 3.75 -4.19
CA ASP A 108 24.15 4.40 -3.04
C ASP A 108 25.02 5.59 -2.62
N GLU A 109 24.88 6.71 -3.35
CA GLU A 109 25.27 8.04 -2.86
C GLU A 109 24.12 8.61 -2.00
N ASP A 110 24.01 8.14 -0.76
CA ASP A 110 23.26 8.84 0.28
C ASP A 110 24.26 9.67 1.12
N GLU A 111 24.63 10.84 0.59
CA GLU A 111 25.15 11.95 1.38
C GLU A 111 23.95 12.73 1.95
N ASP A 112 23.55 12.42 3.18
CA ASP A 112 22.88 13.40 4.04
C ASP A 112 23.60 13.34 5.40
N GLU A 113 24.63 14.17 5.53
CA GLU A 113 25.33 14.43 6.79
C GLU A 113 24.37 15.11 7.77
N ASP A 114 24.14 14.44 8.90
CA ASP A 114 23.60 15.02 10.12
C ASP A 114 24.50 16.18 10.59
N GLU A 115 24.00 17.41 10.56
CA GLU A 115 24.52 18.47 11.44
C GLU A 115 23.37 19.10 12.24
N ASP A 116 23.16 18.52 13.42
CA ASP A 116 22.61 19.19 14.59
C ASP A 116 23.49 20.39 14.95
N GLU A 117 22.99 21.62 14.82
CA GLU A 117 23.51 22.73 15.63
C GLU A 117 22.36 23.50 16.31
N ASP A 118 22.28 23.25 17.61
CA ASP A 118 21.44 23.90 18.60
C ASP A 118 21.62 25.43 18.64
N GLU A 119 20.49 26.10 18.87
CA GLU A 119 20.43 27.48 19.35
C GLU A 119 21.24 27.67 20.64
N THR A 120 22.22 28.59 20.64
CA THR A 120 22.45 29.46 21.79
C THR A 120 22.77 30.89 21.35
N GLY A 121 22.11 31.83 22.02
CA GLY A 121 21.96 33.21 21.58
C GLY A 121 23.10 34.18 21.88
N ASN A 122 22.98 35.33 21.23
CA ASN A 122 23.06 36.66 21.85
C ASN A 122 22.39 37.71 20.96
#